data_AF-A0A9W4EW32-F1
#
_entry.id   AF-A0A9W4EW32-F1
#
_cell.length_a   1.000
_cell.length_b   1.000
_cell.length_c   1.000
_cell.angle_alpha   90.00
_cell.angle_beta   90.00
_cell.angle_gamma   90.00
#
_symmetry.space_group_name_H-M   'P 1'
#
loop_
_entity.id
_entity.type
_entity.pdbx_description
1 polymer ?
#
loop_
_entity_poly.entity_id
_entity_poly.type
_entity_poly.pdbx_seq_one_letter_code
_entity_poly.pdbx_strand_id
1 'polypeptide(L)'
;MSIRIDVSGFGQLAASIGRYNNQMKQRVKDTVDNTTTDIQSQAKAEANVDTGDMRRKIEKKPTVSSGGTIRGSVQSLAEYTVHVNYGHMVRAGQIFYDKRSKSFKRVKRTRFIPGSYFFTRAVTKGKNEFAREIGKALRYDG
;
A
#
# COMPACT_ATOMS: atom_id res chain seq x y z
N MET A 1 -57.07 -7.49 24.76
CA MET A 1 -56.39 -8.73 24.34
C MET A 1 -54.89 -8.43 24.26
N SER A 2 -54.02 -9.16 24.94
CA SER A 2 -52.56 -9.03 24.79
C SER A 2 -51.96 -10.36 24.35
N ILE A 3 -50.99 -10.29 23.44
CA ILE A 3 -50.21 -11.43 22.97
C ILE A 3 -48.77 -11.21 23.43
N ARG A 4 -48.17 -12.24 24.02
CA ARG A 4 -46.77 -12.25 24.44
C ARG A 4 -46.00 -13.24 23.58
N ILE A 5 -44.88 -12.80 23.02
CA ILE A 5 -43.96 -13.64 22.25
C ILE A 5 -42.63 -13.61 22.99
N ASP A 6 -42.21 -14.75 23.52
CA ASP A 6 -40.94 -14.91 24.21
C ASP A 6 -39.95 -15.67 23.31
N VAL A 7 -38.73 -15.14 23.15
CA VAL A 7 -37.66 -15.79 22.39
C VAL A 7 -36.61 -16.30 23.38
N SER A 8 -36.47 -17.62 23.49
CA SER A 8 -35.43 -18.27 24.26
C SER A 8 -34.10 -18.30 23.48
N GLY A 9 -32.96 -18.28 24.19
CA GLY A 9 -31.64 -18.37 23.55
C GLY A 9 -31.10 -17.09 22.90
N PHE A 10 -31.82 -15.96 22.97
CA PHE A 10 -31.38 -14.68 22.40
C PHE A 10 -30.00 -14.22 22.90
N GLY A 11 -29.66 -14.49 24.17
CA GLY A 11 -28.33 -14.18 24.72
C GLY A 11 -27.19 -14.94 24.04
N GLN A 12 -27.39 -16.21 23.69
CA GLN A 12 -26.38 -17.02 22.98
C GLN A 12 -26.22 -16.57 21.52
N LEU A 13 -27.33 -16.19 20.88
CA LEU A 13 -27.32 -15.58 19.55
C LEU A 13 -26.54 -14.25 19.57
N ALA A 14 -26.86 -13.34 20.50
CA ALA A 14 -26.17 -12.06 20.65
C ALA A 14 -24.67 -12.23 20.88
N ALA A 15 -24.25 -13.16 21.74
CA ALA A 15 -22.84 -13.47 21.99
C ALA A 15 -22.14 -14.02 20.74
N SER A 16 -22.82 -14.85 19.95
CA SER A 16 -22.27 -15.43 18.71
C SER A 16 -22.12 -14.37 17.62
N ILE A 17 -23.09 -13.48 17.47
CA ILE A 17 -23.00 -12.30 16.59
C ILE A 17 -21.84 -11.39 17.01
N GLY A 18 -21.68 -11.14 18.31
CA GLY A 18 -20.58 -10.33 18.84
C GLY A 18 -19.20 -10.92 18.51
N ARG A 19 -19.02 -12.23 18.70
CA ARG A 19 -17.78 -12.94 18.34
C ARG A 19 -17.51 -12.90 16.84
N TYR A 20 -18.52 -13.17 16.02
CA TYR A 20 -18.41 -13.11 14.56
C TYR A 20 -17.96 -11.71 14.10
N ASN A 21 -18.56 -10.66 14.65
CA ASN A 21 -18.21 -9.27 14.30
C ASN A 21 -16.75 -8.95 14.68
N ASN A 22 -16.30 -9.37 15.86
CA ASN A 22 -14.90 -9.15 16.28
C ASN A 22 -13.91 -9.90 15.39
N GLN A 23 -14.21 -11.15 15.02
CA GLN A 23 -13.37 -11.93 14.10
C GLN A 23 -13.34 -11.30 12.71
N MET A 24 -14.49 -10.87 12.18
CA MET A 24 -14.56 -10.17 10.90
C MET A 24 -13.73 -8.89 10.90
N LYS A 25 -13.84 -8.06 11.95
CA LYS A 25 -13.02 -6.85 12.10
C LYS A 25 -11.52 -7.16 12.10
N GLN A 26 -11.12 -8.21 12.82
CA GLN A 26 -9.71 -8.63 12.85
C GLN A 26 -9.24 -9.08 11.46
N ARG A 27 -10.02 -9.90 10.75
CA ARG A 27 -9.68 -10.34 9.38
C ARG A 27 -9.55 -9.17 8.42
N VAL A 28 -10.47 -8.19 8.47
CA VAL A 28 -10.37 -6.98 7.65
C VAL A 28 -9.09 -6.21 7.98
N LYS A 29 -8.75 -6.09 9.27
CA LYS A 29 -7.50 -5.44 9.70
C LYS A 29 -6.27 -6.16 9.15
N ASP A 30 -6.25 -7.49 9.24
CA ASP A 30 -5.16 -8.31 8.74
C ASP A 30 -5.03 -8.21 7.21
N THR A 31 -6.15 -8.22 6.48
CA THR A 31 -6.15 -8.01 5.02
C THR A 31 -5.57 -6.65 4.64
N VAL A 32 -5.94 -5.58 5.35
CA VAL A 32 -5.37 -4.24 5.11
C VAL A 32 -3.87 -4.23 5.43
N ASP A 33 -3.45 -4.85 6.53
CA ASP A 33 -2.05 -4.88 6.94
C ASP A 33 -1.18 -5.70 5.97
N ASN A 34 -1.68 -6.85 5.52
CA ASN A 34 -1.01 -7.71 4.54
C ASN A 34 -0.88 -6.99 3.19
N THR A 35 -1.98 -6.40 2.70
CA THR A 35 -1.97 -5.64 1.44
C THR A 35 -0.94 -4.52 1.46
N THR A 36 -0.87 -3.76 2.56
CA THR A 36 0.12 -2.67 2.66
C THR A 36 1.55 -3.17 2.79
N THR A 37 1.75 -4.32 3.42
CA THR A 37 3.04 -5.01 3.47
C THR A 37 3.48 -5.50 2.08
N ASP A 38 2.55 -6.02 1.29
CA ASP A 38 2.80 -6.47 -0.09
C ASP A 38 3.14 -5.30 -1.01
N ILE A 39 2.37 -4.20 -0.93
CA ILE A 39 2.67 -2.95 -1.67
C ILE A 39 4.07 -2.45 -1.32
N GLN A 40 4.42 -2.41 -0.02
CA GLN A 40 5.74 -1.98 0.43
C GLN A 40 6.84 -2.87 -0.17
N SER A 41 6.67 -4.19 -0.09
CA SER A 41 7.65 -5.17 -0.55
C SER A 41 7.85 -5.11 -2.05
N GLN A 42 6.77 -5.01 -2.83
CA GLN A 42 6.80 -4.85 -4.28
C GLN A 42 7.44 -3.53 -4.68
N ALA A 43 7.06 -2.42 -4.05
CA ALA A 43 7.67 -1.11 -4.32
C ALA A 43 9.18 -1.11 -4.03
N LYS A 44 9.63 -1.79 -2.96
CA LYS A 44 11.06 -1.96 -2.67
C LYS A 44 11.78 -2.83 -3.71
N ALA A 45 11.15 -3.90 -4.17
CA ALA A 45 11.74 -4.79 -5.17
C ALA A 45 11.93 -4.08 -6.52
N GLU A 46 10.92 -3.30 -6.94
CA GLU A 46 10.90 -2.59 -8.22
C GLU A 46 11.68 -1.26 -8.20
N ALA A 47 11.90 -0.67 -7.02
CA ALA A 47 12.67 0.57 -6.90
C ALA A 47 14.11 0.37 -7.43
N ASN A 48 14.56 1.35 -8.23
CA ASN A 48 15.89 1.36 -8.84
C ASN A 48 17.00 1.21 -7.79
N VAL A 49 17.99 0.37 -8.11
CA VAL A 49 19.19 0.15 -7.30
C VAL A 49 20.13 1.34 -7.50
N ASP A 50 19.87 2.44 -6.80
CA ASP A 50 20.81 3.56 -6.78
C ASP A 50 21.92 3.33 -5.74
N THR A 51 21.57 3.47 -4.46
CA THR A 51 22.39 3.18 -3.25
C THR A 51 21.61 2.38 -2.20
N GLY A 52 20.36 2.03 -2.50
CA GLY A 52 19.41 1.43 -1.56
C GLY A 52 18.66 2.45 -0.68
N ASP A 53 19.02 3.74 -0.69
CA ASP A 53 18.37 4.78 0.12
C ASP A 53 16.86 4.86 -0.15
N MET A 54 16.47 4.92 -1.43
CA MET A 54 15.05 4.90 -1.83
C MET A 54 14.31 3.67 -1.30
N ARG A 55 14.92 2.48 -1.40
CA ARG A 55 14.31 1.24 -0.88
C ARG A 55 14.13 1.29 0.63
N ARG A 56 15.10 1.83 1.36
CA ARG A 56 15.02 1.96 2.83
C ARG A 56 13.94 2.95 3.26
N LYS A 57 13.73 4.01 2.47
CA LYS A 57 12.76 5.09 2.72
C LYS A 57 11.33 4.78 2.27
N ILE A 58 11.07 3.61 1.69
CA ILE A 58 9.70 3.11 1.46
C ILE A 58 9.21 2.45 2.75
N GLU A 59 8.29 3.11 3.44
CA GLU A 59 7.83 2.73 4.77
C GLU A 59 6.33 2.42 4.78
N LYS A 60 5.98 1.33 5.47
CA LYS A 60 4.60 1.06 5.90
C LYS A 60 4.36 1.78 7.22
N LYS A 61 3.27 2.54 7.33
CA LYS A 61 2.78 3.04 8.63
C LYS A 61 1.93 1.98 9.31
N PRO A 62 1.90 1.93 10.66
CA PRO A 62 1.06 0.98 11.39
C PRO A 62 -0.39 1.03 10.93
N THR A 63 -1.03 -0.13 10.83
CA THR A 63 -2.45 -0.21 10.45
C THR A 63 -3.30 0.28 11.63
N VAL A 64 -4.03 1.38 11.42
CA VAL A 64 -4.85 2.03 12.45
C VAL A 64 -6.32 1.69 12.23
N SER A 65 -6.99 1.28 13.30
CA SER A 65 -8.45 1.12 13.33
C SER A 65 -9.04 2.19 14.23
N SER A 66 -9.71 3.19 13.65
CA SER A 66 -10.32 4.31 14.41
C SER A 66 -11.56 4.84 13.68
N GLY A 67 -12.58 5.25 14.44
CA GLY A 67 -13.79 5.90 13.88
C GLY A 67 -14.51 5.09 12.81
N GLY A 68 -14.56 3.75 12.93
CA GLY A 68 -15.18 2.88 11.92
C GLY A 68 -14.35 2.69 10.65
N THR A 69 -13.12 3.20 10.60
CA THR A 69 -12.20 3.04 9.46
C THR A 69 -10.98 2.22 9.85
N ILE A 70 -10.58 1.29 8.98
CA ILE A 70 -9.29 0.61 9.05
C ILE A 70 -8.41 1.19 7.94
N ARG A 71 -7.25 1.74 8.32
CA ARG A 71 -6.33 2.41 7.39
C ARG A 71 -4.94 1.81 7.51
N GLY A 72 -4.43 1.31 6.40
CA GLY A 72 -3.01 1.07 6.19
C GLY A 72 -2.44 2.15 5.25
N SER A 73 -1.17 2.49 5.39
CA SER A 73 -0.51 3.47 4.52
C SER A 73 0.90 3.04 4.18
N VAL A 74 1.30 3.26 2.93
CA VAL A 74 2.66 3.08 2.43
C VAL A 74 3.10 4.40 1.82
N GLN A 75 4.28 4.87 2.18
CA GLN A 75 4.84 6.12 1.69
C GLN A 75 6.31 5.95 1.32
N SER A 76 6.78 6.76 0.37
CA SER A 76 8.21 6.91 0.12
C SER A 76 8.69 8.26 0.64
N LEU A 77 9.68 8.24 1.53
CA LEU A 77 10.23 9.43 2.18
C LEU A 77 11.40 10.06 1.42
N ALA A 78 11.93 9.42 0.37
CA ALA A 78 12.99 10.00 -0.43
C ALA A 78 12.43 11.09 -1.34
N GLU A 79 12.95 12.32 -1.25
CA GLU A 79 12.49 13.50 -2.01
C GLU A 79 12.48 13.25 -3.53
N TYR A 80 13.50 12.56 -4.04
CA TYR A 80 13.65 12.26 -5.46
C TYR A 80 12.74 11.12 -5.96
N THR A 81 11.93 10.51 -5.08
CA THR A 81 11.02 9.41 -5.46
C THR A 81 10.07 9.82 -6.57
N VAL A 82 9.51 11.04 -6.50
CA VAL A 82 8.54 11.52 -7.50
C VAL A 82 9.18 11.54 -8.90
N HIS A 83 10.43 12.03 -8.99
CA HIS A 83 11.17 12.11 -10.24
C HIS A 83 11.57 10.74 -10.79
N VAL A 84 11.81 9.75 -9.93
CA VAL A 84 12.13 8.37 -10.35
C VAL A 84 10.86 7.59 -10.72
N ASN A 85 9.75 7.86 -10.04
CA ASN A 85 8.49 7.17 -10.27
C ASN A 85 7.81 7.68 -11.55
N TYR A 86 7.65 9.00 -11.71
CA TYR A 86 6.93 9.59 -12.84
C TYR A 86 7.83 10.11 -13.96
N GLY A 87 9.14 10.19 -13.71
CA GLY A 87 10.07 10.82 -14.63
C GLY A 87 10.18 12.32 -14.37
N HIS A 88 11.08 12.95 -15.11
CA HIS A 88 11.31 14.39 -15.02
C HIS A 88 12.00 14.91 -16.28
N MET A 89 11.90 16.22 -16.49
CA MET A 89 12.59 16.89 -17.59
C MET A 89 13.98 17.32 -17.15
N VAL A 90 14.99 16.99 -17.94
CA VAL A 90 16.35 17.54 -17.78
C VAL A 90 16.61 18.58 -18.85
N ARG A 91 17.20 19.70 -18.45
CA ARG A 91 17.48 20.83 -19.35
C ARG A 91 18.89 20.75 -19.90
N ALA A 92 19.09 21.26 -21.11
CA ALA A 92 20.42 21.41 -21.68
C ALA A 92 21.32 22.22 -20.73
N GLY A 93 22.57 21.80 -20.58
CA GLY A 93 23.55 22.44 -19.69
C GLY A 93 23.55 21.96 -18.24
N GLN A 94 22.49 21.26 -17.79
CA GLN A 94 22.42 20.65 -16.45
C GLN A 94 23.52 19.60 -16.27
N ILE A 95 24.16 19.59 -15.10
CA ILE A 95 25.25 18.66 -14.77
C ILE A 95 24.66 17.41 -14.11
N PHE A 96 25.13 16.24 -14.52
CA PHE A 96 24.82 14.96 -13.87
C PHE A 96 26.07 14.10 -13.75
N TYR A 97 26.07 13.19 -12.79
CA TYR A 97 27.14 12.21 -12.63
C TYR A 97 26.90 11.00 -13.54
N ASP A 98 27.83 10.74 -14.47
CA ASP A 98 27.78 9.55 -15.32
C ASP A 98 28.53 8.40 -14.62
N LYS A 99 27.78 7.42 -14.10
CA LYS A 99 28.33 6.24 -13.42
C LYS A 99 29.27 5.42 -14.32
N ARG A 100 29.06 5.40 -15.64
CA ARG A 100 29.89 4.61 -16.57
C ARG A 100 31.27 5.24 -16.75
N SER A 101 31.33 6.57 -16.89
CA SER A 101 32.60 7.28 -17.04
C SER A 101 33.17 7.83 -15.74
N LYS A 102 32.50 7.58 -14.59
CA LYS A 102 32.84 8.08 -13.25
C LYS A 102 33.12 9.59 -13.22
N SER A 103 32.43 10.37 -14.05
CA SER A 103 32.69 11.81 -14.23
C SER A 103 31.40 12.60 -14.41
N PHE A 104 31.47 13.90 -14.12
CA PHE A 104 30.34 14.80 -14.32
C PHE A 104 30.23 15.18 -15.81
N LYS A 105 29.04 15.00 -16.37
CA LYS A 105 28.72 15.37 -17.75
C LYS A 105 27.58 16.37 -17.80
N ARG A 106 27.58 17.19 -18.85
CA ARG A 106 26.47 18.11 -19.13
C ARG A 106 25.46 17.45 -20.06
N VAL A 107 24.19 17.67 -19.77
CA VAL A 107 23.08 17.31 -20.65
C VAL A 107 23.22 18.11 -21.95
N LYS A 108 23.41 17.41 -23.08
CA LYS A 108 23.63 18.05 -24.38
C LYS A 108 22.36 18.69 -24.96
N ARG A 109 21.18 18.12 -24.68
CA ARG A 109 19.89 18.59 -25.17
C ARG A 109 18.81 18.36 -24.11
N THR A 110 17.89 19.29 -23.99
CA THR A 110 16.71 19.14 -23.13
C THR A 110 15.94 17.90 -23.56
N ARG A 111 15.63 17.02 -22.61
CA ARG A 111 14.89 15.78 -22.88
C ARG A 111 14.13 15.32 -21.64
N PHE A 112 13.10 14.53 -21.85
CA PHE A 112 12.40 13.84 -20.78
C PHE A 112 13.14 12.55 -20.40
N ILE A 113 13.31 12.33 -19.10
CA ILE A 113 13.77 11.05 -18.56
C ILE A 113 12.53 10.30 -18.07
N PRO A 114 12.20 9.13 -18.66
CA PRO A 114 11.02 8.38 -18.28
C PRO A 114 11.13 7.86 -16.85
N GLY A 115 10.00 7.90 -16.13
CA GLY A 115 9.86 7.27 -14.84
C GLY A 115 9.80 5.75 -14.95
N SER A 116 10.12 5.08 -13.85
CA SER A 116 10.01 3.62 -13.72
C SER A 116 8.65 3.15 -13.22
N TYR A 117 7.80 4.08 -12.75
CA TYR A 117 6.47 3.82 -12.19
C TYR A 117 6.43 2.72 -11.13
N PHE A 118 7.54 2.45 -10.45
CA PHE A 118 7.69 1.35 -9.49
C PHE A 118 6.66 1.42 -8.35
N PHE A 119 6.42 2.63 -7.83
CA PHE A 119 5.49 2.83 -6.72
C PHE A 119 4.04 2.77 -7.21
N THR A 120 3.77 3.39 -8.35
CA THR A 120 2.43 3.36 -8.98
C THR A 120 2.02 1.93 -9.33
N ARG A 121 2.92 1.13 -9.92
CA ARG A 121 2.65 -0.27 -10.26
C ARG A 121 2.37 -1.12 -9.03
N ALA A 122 3.19 -1.00 -7.97
CA ALA A 122 2.96 -1.69 -6.71
C ALA A 122 1.60 -1.34 -6.09
N VAL A 123 1.21 -0.05 -6.10
CA VAL A 123 -0.10 0.40 -5.62
C VAL A 123 -1.25 -0.15 -6.46
N THR A 124 -1.14 -0.12 -7.80
CA THR A 124 -2.17 -0.66 -8.69
C THR A 124 -2.35 -2.16 -8.48
N LYS A 125 -1.25 -2.91 -8.36
CA LYS A 125 -1.31 -4.35 -8.08
C LYS A 125 -1.93 -4.64 -6.72
N GLY A 126 -1.48 -3.96 -5.68
CA GLY A 126 -2.04 -4.09 -4.34
C GLY A 126 -3.54 -3.74 -4.26
N LYS A 127 -4.01 -2.75 -5.03
CA LYS A 127 -5.45 -2.42 -5.12
C LYS A 127 -6.27 -3.59 -5.68
N ASN A 128 -5.76 -4.24 -6.73
CA ASN A 128 -6.43 -5.38 -7.34
C ASN A 128 -6.44 -6.60 -6.40
N GLU A 129 -5.32 -6.85 -5.72
CA GLU A 129 -5.20 -7.92 -4.72
C GLU A 129 -6.12 -7.65 -3.52
N PHE A 130 -6.16 -6.42 -3.01
CA PHE A 130 -7.04 -6.01 -1.92
C PHE A 130 -8.51 -6.29 -2.23
N ALA A 131 -8.98 -5.90 -3.42
CA ALA A 131 -10.37 -6.13 -3.82
C ALA A 131 -10.75 -7.62 -3.79
N ARG A 132 -9.80 -8.50 -4.13
CA ARG A 132 -10.00 -9.96 -4.06
C ARG A 132 -9.95 -10.47 -2.61
N GLU A 133 -8.95 -10.07 -1.83
CA GLU A 133 -8.74 -10.58 -0.48
C GLU A 133 -9.76 -10.03 0.53
N ILE A 134 -10.26 -8.80 0.35
CA ILE A 134 -11.32 -8.26 1.20
C ILE A 134 -12.64 -9.00 0.99
N GLY A 135 -12.92 -9.44 -0.25
CA GLY A 135 -14.07 -10.28 -0.56
C GLY A 135 -14.05 -11.58 0.23
N LYS A 136 -12.88 -12.24 0.31
CA LYS A 136 -12.68 -13.46 1.11
C LYS A 136 -12.72 -13.19 2.62
N ALA A 137 -12.22 -12.05 3.07
CA ALA A 137 -12.27 -11.69 4.48
C ALA A 137 -13.71 -11.47 4.98
N LEU A 138 -14.59 -10.97 4.10
CA LEU A 138 -16.00 -10.69 4.39
C LEU A 138 -16.92 -11.90 4.16
N ARG A 139 -16.65 -12.70 3.14
CA ARG A 139 -17.38 -13.95 2.85
C ARG A 139 -16.69 -15.06 3.61
N TYR A 140 -17.22 -15.38 4.78
CA TYR A 140 -16.78 -16.55 5.54
C TYR A 140 -17.03 -17.81 4.70
N ASP A 141 -16.01 -18.30 3.99
CA ASP A 141 -15.96 -19.69 3.53
C ASP A 141 -14.95 -20.39 4.44
N GLY A 142 -15.47 -21.04 5.48
CA GLY A 142 -14.73 -22.02 6.28
C GLY A 142 -14.63 -23.33 5.53
#